data_AF-A0A1V0U3M0-F1
#
_entry.id   AF-A0A1V0U3M0-F1
#
_cell.length_a   1.000
_cell.length_b   1.000
_cell.length_c   1.000
_cell.angle_alpha   90.00
_cell.angle_beta   90.00
_cell.angle_gamma   90.00
#
_symmetry.space_group_name_H-M   'P 1'
#
loop_
_entity.id
_entity.type
_entity.pdbx_description
1 polymer ?
#
loop_
_entity_poly.entity_id
_entity_poly.type
_entity_poly.pdbx_seq_one_letter_code
_entity_poly.pdbx_strand_id
1 'polypeptide(L)'
;MAAPVPDARSTHVPQQPQPPQRPSPAALDGILVADFSRVLAGPLAAATLADLGAEVIKVERPGTGDDTRSWGPPFVPDAAPAGDGGAQQGTTAAYFDAANRSKRGLALDLGDPDDAAAARELARRADVLIENFRPGSLAKYGLDAAATRAANPGLVHCTLTGFGSGAGASLPGYDFVVQAVGGLMSITGEAGGPPLKAGVALVDVLTAKDATVGILAALRHRDRTGEGQLVEVNLLSSLLGSLVNQASGHLATGRDPGPMGNRHPSIAPYETLACRDGLLAVAVGNDRQFRALATELGVPELADDARFARNQDRVRHRGDLVAALEEQLAADTPQGWTERLGAASVPCGPVNSLSQALELARRLGLDPVVPVGEGRIAQIASPLRLSGTPVATPFAPPRLDEHGTALRTWLSGPVDQPLPPRM
;
A
#
# COMPACT_ATOMS: atom_id res chain seq x y z
N MET A 1 -69.77 7.92 -3.47
CA MET A 1 -69.34 6.57 -3.90
C MET A 1 -68.44 6.72 -5.11
N ALA A 2 -67.14 6.73 -4.91
CA ALA A 2 -66.13 6.81 -5.96
C ALA A 2 -65.52 5.43 -6.17
N ALA A 3 -65.39 5.01 -7.43
CA ALA A 3 -64.89 3.70 -7.85
C ALA A 3 -63.39 3.54 -7.58
N PRO A 4 -62.88 2.31 -7.35
CA PRO A 4 -61.46 2.08 -7.08
C PRO A 4 -60.63 2.08 -8.36
N VAL A 5 -59.41 2.62 -8.26
CA VAL A 5 -58.36 2.64 -9.29
C VAL A 5 -57.69 1.25 -9.35
N PRO A 6 -57.41 0.68 -10.55
CA PRO A 6 -56.78 -0.63 -10.66
C PRO A 6 -55.26 -0.56 -10.44
N ASP A 7 -54.76 -1.59 -9.77
CA ASP A 7 -53.38 -1.83 -9.35
C ASP A 7 -52.46 -2.14 -10.54
N ALA A 8 -51.39 -1.35 -10.71
CA ALA A 8 -50.41 -1.52 -11.78
C ALA A 8 -49.42 -2.63 -11.40
N ARG A 9 -49.73 -3.86 -11.82
CA ARG A 9 -48.82 -5.01 -11.69
C ARG A 9 -47.53 -4.75 -12.47
N SER A 10 -46.43 -4.61 -11.74
CA SER A 10 -45.07 -4.55 -12.27
C SER A 10 -44.71 -5.86 -12.98
N THR A 11 -44.58 -5.82 -14.30
CA THR A 11 -44.08 -6.95 -15.10
C THR A 11 -42.57 -7.04 -14.93
N HIS A 12 -42.11 -7.86 -14.00
CA HIS A 12 -40.71 -8.23 -13.90
C HIS A 12 -40.34 -9.13 -15.10
N VAL A 13 -39.65 -8.56 -16.09
CA VAL A 13 -39.02 -9.35 -17.16
C VAL A 13 -37.75 -9.97 -16.58
N PRO A 14 -37.62 -11.31 -16.53
CA PRO A 14 -36.37 -11.94 -16.09
C PRO A 14 -35.25 -11.58 -17.06
N GLN A 15 -34.20 -10.91 -16.57
CA GLN A 15 -32.98 -10.72 -17.36
C GLN A 15 -32.35 -12.10 -17.60
N GLN A 16 -32.19 -12.44 -18.88
CA GLN A 16 -31.44 -13.63 -19.27
C GLN A 16 -29.99 -13.49 -18.81
N PRO A 17 -29.36 -14.57 -18.29
CA PRO A 17 -27.96 -14.53 -17.93
C PRO A 17 -27.13 -14.20 -19.17
N GLN A 18 -26.32 -13.13 -19.07
CA GLN A 18 -25.38 -12.79 -20.14
C GLN A 18 -24.40 -13.95 -20.32
N PRO A 19 -24.02 -14.29 -21.58
CA PRO A 19 -22.98 -15.29 -21.81
C PRO A 19 -21.69 -14.85 -21.12
N PRO A 20 -20.87 -15.78 -20.60
CA PRO A 20 -19.61 -15.44 -19.95
C PRO A 20 -18.74 -14.64 -20.92
N GLN A 21 -18.54 -13.35 -20.62
CA GLN A 21 -17.59 -12.53 -21.35
C GLN A 21 -16.22 -13.19 -21.18
N ARG A 22 -15.48 -13.38 -22.28
CA ARG A 22 -14.06 -13.76 -22.17
C ARG A 22 -13.40 -12.74 -21.25
N PRO A 23 -12.62 -13.16 -20.23
CA PRO A 23 -11.96 -12.20 -19.36
C PRO A 23 -11.16 -11.23 -20.22
N SER A 24 -11.45 -9.94 -20.10
CA SER A 24 -10.63 -8.93 -20.74
C SER A 24 -9.22 -9.06 -20.18
N PRO A 25 -8.17 -9.00 -21.01
CA PRO A 25 -6.81 -9.10 -20.51
C PRO A 25 -6.55 -8.04 -19.45
N ALA A 26 -5.85 -8.39 -18.38
CA ALA A 26 -5.51 -7.42 -17.34
C ALA A 26 -4.48 -6.41 -17.86
N ALA A 27 -4.31 -5.31 -17.12
CA ALA A 27 -3.57 -4.14 -17.60
C ALA A 27 -2.09 -4.42 -17.94
N LEU A 28 -1.48 -5.39 -17.26
CA LEU A 28 -0.09 -5.82 -17.45
C LEU A 28 0.02 -7.27 -17.93
N ASP A 29 -1.01 -7.80 -18.59
CA ASP A 29 -0.93 -9.12 -19.22
C ASP A 29 0.24 -9.16 -20.22
N GLY A 30 1.06 -10.20 -20.11
CA GLY A 30 2.26 -10.38 -20.94
C GLY A 30 3.51 -9.70 -20.40
N ILE A 31 3.45 -8.96 -19.29
CA ILE A 31 4.63 -8.41 -18.60
C ILE A 31 5.22 -9.43 -17.65
N LEU A 32 6.49 -9.76 -17.81
CA LEU A 32 7.29 -10.59 -16.90
C LEU A 32 8.15 -9.73 -15.96
N VAL A 33 7.97 -9.91 -14.65
CA VAL A 33 8.73 -9.25 -13.60
C VAL A 33 9.66 -10.26 -12.91
N ALA A 34 10.95 -9.97 -12.96
CA ALA A 34 11.96 -10.60 -12.13
C ALA A 34 12.07 -9.83 -10.80
N ASP A 35 11.51 -10.37 -9.72
CA ASP A 35 11.55 -9.77 -8.39
C ASP A 35 12.69 -10.36 -7.56
N PHE A 36 13.83 -9.66 -7.56
CA PHE A 36 15.01 -9.99 -6.75
C PHE A 36 15.02 -9.23 -5.41
N SER A 37 14.00 -8.40 -5.18
CA SER A 37 13.93 -7.55 -4.01
C SER A 37 13.52 -8.33 -2.77
N ARG A 38 13.76 -7.73 -1.60
CA ARG A 38 13.50 -8.33 -0.29
C ARG A 38 12.77 -7.38 0.65
N VAL A 39 12.27 -7.90 1.77
CA VAL A 39 11.64 -7.13 2.84
C VAL A 39 10.26 -6.58 2.49
N LEU A 40 10.12 -5.32 2.07
CA LEU A 40 8.78 -4.73 1.90
C LEU A 40 8.63 -3.85 0.66
N ALA A 41 9.39 -2.77 0.52
CA ALA A 41 9.20 -1.80 -0.57
C ALA A 41 9.20 -2.44 -1.98
N GLY A 42 10.24 -3.20 -2.29
CA GLY A 42 10.34 -3.93 -3.56
C GLY A 42 9.28 -5.03 -3.71
N PRO A 43 9.13 -5.94 -2.72
CA PRO A 43 8.14 -6.99 -2.81
C PRO A 43 6.70 -6.47 -2.97
N LEU A 44 6.34 -5.38 -2.29
CA LEU A 44 5.03 -4.76 -2.38
C LEU A 44 4.78 -4.11 -3.75
N ALA A 45 5.80 -3.48 -4.34
CA ALA A 45 5.71 -2.97 -5.72
C ALA A 45 5.48 -4.14 -6.71
N ALA A 46 6.24 -5.23 -6.58
CA ALA A 46 6.07 -6.41 -7.42
C ALA A 46 4.68 -7.06 -7.25
N ALA A 47 4.16 -7.17 -6.02
CA ALA A 47 2.81 -7.67 -5.76
C ALA A 47 1.72 -6.76 -6.37
N THR A 48 1.94 -5.44 -6.37
CA THR A 48 1.03 -4.48 -7.03
C THR A 48 1.02 -4.68 -8.55
N LEU A 49 2.19 -4.95 -9.17
CA LEU A 49 2.26 -5.29 -10.60
C LEU A 49 1.58 -6.64 -10.89
N ALA A 50 1.70 -7.61 -9.99
CA ALA A 50 0.99 -8.90 -10.10
C ALA A 50 -0.54 -8.73 -10.05
N ASP A 51 -1.05 -7.88 -9.15
CA ASP A 51 -2.47 -7.52 -9.08
C ASP A 51 -2.96 -6.88 -10.39
N LEU A 52 -2.08 -6.21 -11.13
CA LEU A 52 -2.38 -5.62 -12.43
C LEU A 52 -2.25 -6.59 -13.61
N GLY A 53 -1.85 -7.85 -13.36
CA GLY A 53 -1.79 -8.92 -14.36
C GLY A 53 -0.38 -9.42 -14.70
N ALA A 54 0.68 -8.79 -14.17
CA ALA A 54 2.04 -9.21 -14.51
C ALA A 54 2.36 -10.62 -13.98
N GLU A 55 3.17 -11.37 -14.73
CA GLU A 55 3.80 -12.60 -14.24
C GLU A 55 5.01 -12.25 -13.39
N VAL A 56 4.98 -12.57 -12.10
CA VAL A 56 6.07 -12.21 -11.17
C VAL A 56 6.80 -13.44 -10.68
N ILE A 57 8.11 -13.50 -10.94
CA ILE A 57 9.01 -14.52 -10.41
C ILE A 57 9.82 -13.91 -9.27
N LYS A 58 9.58 -14.38 -8.04
CA LYS A 58 10.32 -14.00 -6.84
C LYS A 58 11.57 -14.85 -6.73
N VAL A 59 12.73 -14.21 -6.85
CA VAL A 59 14.03 -14.85 -6.61
C VAL A 59 14.40 -14.71 -5.14
N GLU A 60 14.75 -15.83 -4.52
CA GLU A 60 15.09 -15.88 -3.09
C GLU A 60 16.33 -16.73 -2.81
N ARG A 61 16.89 -16.62 -1.61
CA ARG A 61 18.03 -17.44 -1.19
C ARG A 61 17.58 -18.88 -0.90
N PRO A 62 18.33 -19.92 -1.32
CA PRO A 62 18.06 -21.29 -0.92
C PRO A 62 18.04 -21.45 0.61
N GLY A 63 17.15 -22.32 1.09
CA GLY A 63 16.97 -22.67 2.51
C GLY A 63 16.29 -21.60 3.37
N THR A 64 16.67 -20.32 3.25
CA THR A 64 16.19 -19.23 4.13
C THR A 64 15.15 -18.34 3.47
N GLY A 65 15.25 -18.13 2.15
CA GLY A 65 14.39 -17.25 1.39
C GLY A 65 14.56 -15.76 1.72
N ASP A 66 13.48 -15.00 1.53
CA ASP A 66 13.32 -13.64 2.02
C ASP A 66 13.37 -13.57 3.55
N ASP A 67 13.98 -12.52 4.11
CA ASP A 67 14.10 -12.33 5.56
C ASP A 67 12.71 -12.32 6.23
N THR A 68 11.70 -11.77 5.55
CA THR A 68 10.33 -11.67 6.09
C THR A 68 9.64 -12.99 6.29
N ARG A 69 10.11 -14.10 5.68
CA ARG A 69 9.56 -15.43 5.96
C ARG A 69 9.67 -15.79 7.45
N SER A 70 10.69 -15.24 8.12
CA SER A 70 11.01 -15.48 9.53
C SER A 70 10.55 -14.35 10.49
N TRP A 71 9.98 -13.26 9.97
CA TRP A 71 9.58 -12.09 10.76
C TRP A 71 8.20 -12.29 11.42
N GLY A 72 8.10 -13.29 12.30
CA GLY A 72 6.97 -13.48 13.19
C GLY A 72 7.30 -13.10 14.65
N PRO A 73 6.30 -13.13 15.55
CA PRO A 73 4.90 -13.49 15.32
C PRO A 73 4.07 -12.39 14.63
N PRO A 74 2.90 -12.72 14.04
CA PRO A 74 2.32 -14.06 13.95
C PRO A 74 2.86 -14.87 12.76
N PHE A 75 2.95 -16.19 12.97
CA PHE A 75 3.15 -17.18 11.91
C PHE A 75 1.80 -17.76 11.51
N VAL A 76 1.65 -18.08 10.22
CA VAL A 76 0.44 -18.66 9.64
C VAL A 76 0.76 -19.98 8.95
N PRO A 77 -0.18 -20.94 8.89
CA PRO A 77 0.06 -22.20 8.22
C PRO A 77 0.34 -22.01 6.73
N ASP A 78 1.38 -22.68 6.23
CA ASP A 78 1.55 -22.92 4.81
C ASP A 78 0.55 -24.02 4.44
N ALA A 79 -0.51 -23.68 3.71
CA ALA A 79 -1.49 -24.66 3.26
C ALA A 79 -0.84 -25.65 2.29
N ALA A 80 -0.32 -26.76 2.81
CA ALA A 80 -0.06 -27.95 2.02
C ALA A 80 -1.35 -28.79 2.03
N PRO A 81 -1.77 -29.39 0.90
CA PRO A 81 -2.71 -30.50 0.98
C PRO A 81 -2.13 -31.56 1.91
N ALA A 82 -2.95 -32.10 2.81
CA ALA A 82 -2.58 -33.24 3.62
C ALA A 82 -2.38 -34.45 2.69
N GLY A 83 -1.16 -34.59 2.18
CA GLY A 83 -0.72 -35.84 1.58
C GLY A 83 -0.74 -36.94 2.63
N ASP A 84 -1.02 -38.14 2.18
CA ASP A 84 -1.09 -39.45 2.84
C ASP A 84 0.20 -39.89 3.58
N GLY A 85 1.15 -38.96 3.78
CA GLY A 85 2.45 -39.19 4.41
C GLY A 85 2.85 -38.20 5.51
N GLY A 86 1.93 -37.44 6.11
CA GLY A 86 2.20 -36.73 7.37
C GLY A 86 3.29 -35.66 7.33
N ALA A 87 3.43 -34.93 6.22
CA ALA A 87 4.35 -33.78 6.16
C ALA A 87 3.98 -32.73 7.22
N GLN A 88 4.97 -32.27 7.98
CA GLN A 88 4.84 -31.17 8.95
C GLN A 88 4.27 -29.94 8.22
N GLN A 89 3.19 -29.35 8.76
CA GLN A 89 2.67 -28.08 8.25
C GLN A 89 3.79 -27.03 8.38
N GLY A 90 4.30 -26.57 7.24
CA GLY A 90 5.18 -25.40 7.21
C GLY A 90 4.44 -24.19 7.76
N THR A 91 5.18 -23.21 8.26
CA THR A 91 4.61 -21.93 8.67
C THR A 91 5.40 -20.81 8.04
N THR A 92 4.70 -19.79 7.54
CA THR A 92 5.31 -18.55 7.08
C THR A 92 4.85 -17.38 7.94
N ALA A 93 5.67 -16.34 8.11
CA ALA A 93 5.22 -15.16 8.82
C ALA A 93 4.15 -14.41 8.02
N ALA A 94 3.13 -13.89 8.71
CA ALA A 94 2.09 -13.07 8.06
C ALA A 94 2.68 -11.85 7.32
N TYR A 95 3.87 -11.41 7.71
CA TYR A 95 4.63 -10.35 7.04
C TYR A 95 4.98 -10.74 5.59
N PHE A 96 5.54 -11.92 5.36
CA PHE A 96 5.86 -12.39 4.00
C PHE A 96 4.59 -12.46 3.15
N ASP A 97 3.51 -13.01 3.73
CA ASP A 97 2.25 -13.17 3.01
C ASP A 97 1.66 -11.82 2.56
N ALA A 98 1.81 -10.76 3.34
CA ALA A 98 1.25 -9.44 3.06
C ALA A 98 1.84 -8.74 1.81
N ALA A 99 3.02 -9.15 1.33
CA ALA A 99 3.73 -8.48 0.24
C ALA A 99 4.16 -9.42 -0.92
N ASN A 100 3.74 -10.68 -0.90
CA ASN A 100 4.22 -11.69 -1.86
C ASN A 100 3.12 -12.51 -2.55
N ARG A 101 1.85 -12.08 -2.46
CA ARG A 101 0.77 -12.73 -3.22
C ARG A 101 1.02 -12.65 -4.72
N SER A 102 0.45 -13.62 -5.44
CA SER A 102 0.48 -13.69 -6.89
C SER A 102 1.90 -13.77 -7.50
N LYS A 103 2.87 -14.32 -6.74
CA LYS A 103 4.25 -14.53 -7.21
C LYS A 103 4.57 -16.02 -7.33
N ARG A 104 5.55 -16.33 -8.18
CA ARG A 104 6.14 -17.66 -8.32
C ARG A 104 7.52 -17.70 -7.70
N GLY A 105 7.71 -18.55 -6.69
CA GLY A 105 8.98 -18.67 -5.97
C GLY A 105 10.03 -19.47 -6.72
N LEU A 106 11.25 -18.93 -6.81
CA LEU A 106 12.45 -19.56 -7.36
C LEU A 106 13.63 -19.28 -6.41
N ALA A 107 14.22 -20.30 -5.82
CA ALA A 107 15.41 -20.13 -4.99
C ALA A 107 16.67 -20.22 -5.86
N LEU A 108 17.55 -19.22 -5.79
CA LEU A 108 18.85 -19.19 -6.49
C LEU A 108 19.96 -18.72 -5.55
N ASP A 109 21.06 -19.46 -5.46
CA ASP A 109 22.30 -18.98 -4.85
C ASP A 109 23.15 -18.27 -5.90
N LEU A 110 23.20 -16.93 -5.85
CA LEU A 110 24.03 -16.16 -6.79
C LEU A 110 25.54 -16.43 -6.65
N GLY A 111 25.99 -17.07 -5.57
CA GLY A 111 27.36 -17.55 -5.42
C GLY A 111 27.67 -18.79 -6.26
N ASP A 112 26.66 -19.59 -6.61
CA ASP A 112 26.79 -20.73 -7.50
C ASP A 112 26.76 -20.26 -8.98
N PRO A 113 27.72 -20.66 -9.83
CA PRO A 113 27.79 -20.20 -11.22
C PRO A 113 26.55 -20.53 -12.07
N ASP A 114 25.92 -21.68 -11.84
CA ASP A 114 24.77 -22.13 -12.62
C ASP A 114 23.52 -21.34 -12.21
N ASP A 115 23.33 -21.12 -10.92
CA ASP A 115 22.26 -20.26 -10.39
C ASP A 115 22.44 -18.79 -10.79
N ALA A 116 23.68 -18.28 -10.81
CA ALA A 116 23.98 -16.94 -11.32
C ALA A 116 23.73 -16.83 -12.83
N ALA A 117 23.96 -17.90 -13.61
CA ALA A 117 23.59 -17.94 -15.02
C ALA A 117 22.06 -17.94 -15.19
N ALA A 118 21.33 -18.74 -14.42
CA ALA A 118 19.86 -18.76 -14.42
C ALA A 118 19.27 -17.39 -14.03
N ALA A 119 19.84 -16.72 -13.03
CA ALA A 119 19.43 -15.38 -12.60
C ALA A 119 19.60 -14.33 -13.72
N ARG A 120 20.75 -14.35 -14.41
CA ARG A 120 21.00 -13.47 -15.57
C ARG A 120 20.06 -13.77 -16.72
N GLU A 121 19.77 -15.04 -16.97
CA GLU A 121 18.83 -15.44 -18.01
C GLU A 121 17.40 -14.99 -17.70
N LEU A 122 16.98 -15.08 -16.44
CA LEU A 122 15.71 -14.53 -15.99
C LEU A 122 15.66 -13.01 -16.23
N ALA A 123 16.69 -12.27 -15.85
CA ALA A 123 16.78 -10.82 -16.10
C ALA A 123 16.78 -10.48 -17.60
N ARG A 124 17.40 -11.32 -18.43
CA ARG A 124 17.42 -11.15 -19.89
C ARG A 124 16.03 -11.36 -20.51
N ARG A 125 15.22 -12.29 -19.98
CA ARG A 125 13.86 -12.57 -20.45
C ARG A 125 12.81 -11.62 -19.88
N ALA A 126 13.08 -10.99 -18.74
CA ALA A 126 12.11 -10.14 -18.04
C ALA A 126 11.89 -8.79 -18.74
N ASP A 127 10.69 -8.26 -18.58
CA ASP A 127 10.33 -6.89 -18.94
C ASP A 127 10.74 -5.89 -17.86
N VAL A 128 10.67 -6.33 -16.61
CA VAL A 128 11.01 -5.55 -15.41
C VAL A 128 11.90 -6.38 -14.51
N LEU A 129 13.00 -5.81 -14.02
CA LEU A 129 13.79 -6.35 -12.91
C LEU A 129 13.63 -5.42 -11.72
N ILE A 130 13.26 -5.94 -10.55
CA ILE A 130 13.12 -5.16 -9.32
C ILE A 130 14.13 -5.70 -8.30
N GLU A 131 14.98 -4.82 -7.78
CA GLU A 131 16.00 -5.19 -6.81
C GLU A 131 16.19 -4.09 -5.75
N ASN A 132 16.68 -4.48 -4.58
CA ASN A 132 16.97 -3.55 -3.47
C ASN A 132 18.26 -3.90 -2.72
N PHE A 133 19.27 -4.37 -3.46
CA PHE A 133 20.59 -4.60 -2.91
C PHE A 133 21.32 -3.29 -2.71
N ARG A 134 22.40 -3.30 -1.91
CA ARG A 134 23.24 -2.10 -1.80
C ARG A 134 23.81 -1.77 -3.19
N PRO A 135 23.87 -0.49 -3.58
CA PRO A 135 24.45 -0.07 -4.85
C PRO A 135 25.78 -0.78 -5.17
N GLY A 136 25.88 -1.33 -6.37
CA GLY A 136 27.05 -2.07 -6.85
C GLY A 136 27.16 -3.54 -6.41
N SER A 137 26.32 -4.01 -5.48
CA SER A 137 26.44 -5.39 -4.96
C SER A 137 26.16 -6.47 -6.00
N LEU A 138 25.34 -6.16 -7.01
CA LEU A 138 24.96 -7.08 -8.08
C LEU A 138 25.94 -7.09 -9.27
N ALA A 139 26.91 -6.15 -9.32
CA ALA A 139 27.87 -6.04 -10.41
C ALA A 139 28.72 -7.31 -10.56
N LYS A 140 29.17 -7.89 -9.44
CA LYS A 140 29.93 -9.16 -9.43
C LYS A 140 29.16 -10.36 -9.99
N TYR A 141 27.84 -10.28 -10.06
CA TYR A 141 26.97 -11.32 -10.61
C TYR A 141 26.51 -11.01 -12.05
N GLY A 142 26.91 -9.86 -12.61
CA GLY A 142 26.42 -9.38 -13.91
C GLY A 142 24.93 -9.02 -13.90
N LEU A 143 24.42 -8.61 -12.73
CA LEU A 143 23.01 -8.26 -12.50
C LEU A 143 22.82 -6.78 -12.16
N ASP A 144 23.85 -5.94 -12.37
CA ASP A 144 23.70 -4.49 -12.23
C ASP A 144 22.98 -3.87 -13.43
N ALA A 145 22.54 -2.61 -13.28
CA ALA A 145 21.75 -1.92 -14.29
C ALA A 145 22.44 -1.81 -15.65
N ALA A 146 23.77 -1.68 -15.67
CA ALA A 146 24.52 -1.62 -16.92
C ALA A 146 24.53 -2.98 -17.63
N ALA A 147 24.89 -4.06 -16.92
CA ALA A 147 24.97 -5.40 -17.49
C ALA A 147 23.59 -5.92 -17.95
N THR A 148 22.55 -5.75 -17.13
CA THR A 148 21.22 -6.27 -17.49
C THR A 148 20.61 -5.53 -18.66
N ARG A 149 20.80 -4.20 -18.76
CA ARG A 149 20.30 -3.41 -19.89
C ARG A 149 21.11 -3.62 -21.17
N ALA A 150 22.39 -3.96 -21.07
CA ALA A 150 23.17 -4.38 -22.23
C ALA A 150 22.68 -5.74 -22.77
N ALA A 151 22.29 -6.66 -21.90
CA ALA A 151 21.75 -7.97 -22.28
C ALA A 151 20.29 -7.89 -22.79
N ASN A 152 19.50 -6.96 -22.27
CA ASN A 152 18.14 -6.67 -22.70
C ASN A 152 17.91 -5.14 -22.75
N PRO A 153 18.06 -4.51 -23.93
CA PRO A 153 17.85 -3.06 -24.08
C PRO A 153 16.44 -2.58 -23.76
N GLY A 154 15.44 -3.47 -23.81
CA GLY A 154 14.05 -3.20 -23.45
C GLY A 154 13.76 -3.31 -21.94
N LEU A 155 14.72 -3.74 -21.12
CA LEU A 155 14.51 -3.97 -19.70
C LEU A 155 14.28 -2.67 -18.92
N VAL A 156 13.20 -2.64 -18.13
CA VAL A 156 13.02 -1.67 -17.05
C VAL A 156 13.72 -2.21 -15.81
N HIS A 157 14.89 -1.66 -15.48
CA HIS A 157 15.62 -2.02 -14.26
C HIS A 157 15.21 -1.07 -13.14
N CYS A 158 14.53 -1.56 -12.11
CA CYS A 158 14.12 -0.78 -10.95
C CYS A 158 14.99 -1.13 -9.73
N THR A 159 15.67 -0.13 -9.19
CA THR A 159 16.47 -0.24 -7.96
C THR A 159 15.84 0.58 -6.84
N LEU A 160 15.66 -0.05 -5.68
CA LEU A 160 15.17 0.60 -4.46
C LEU A 160 16.25 0.63 -3.39
N THR A 161 16.58 1.81 -2.88
CA THR A 161 17.64 1.98 -1.87
C THR A 161 17.18 2.83 -0.69
N GLY A 162 17.95 2.86 0.40
CA GLY A 162 17.66 3.75 1.52
C GLY A 162 17.84 5.23 1.17
N PHE A 163 18.97 5.54 0.52
CA PHE A 163 19.49 6.90 0.39
C PHE A 163 19.99 7.27 -1.02
N GLY A 164 19.59 6.49 -2.03
CA GLY A 164 19.98 6.71 -3.43
C GLY A 164 21.40 6.23 -3.75
N SER A 165 21.83 6.47 -4.98
CA SER A 165 23.12 6.04 -5.56
C SER A 165 24.25 7.07 -5.40
N GLY A 166 23.95 8.24 -4.83
CA GLY A 166 24.93 9.31 -4.57
C GLY A 166 25.73 9.11 -3.28
N ALA A 167 26.02 10.21 -2.57
CA ALA A 167 26.84 10.18 -1.35
C ALA A 167 26.31 9.25 -0.25
N GLY A 168 25.00 8.96 -0.24
CA GLY A 168 24.36 8.04 0.70
C GLY A 168 24.41 6.56 0.31
N ALA A 169 25.03 6.18 -0.80
CA ALA A 169 24.94 4.82 -1.36
C ALA A 169 25.38 3.69 -0.42
N SER A 170 26.32 3.96 0.49
CA SER A 170 26.82 2.96 1.45
C SER A 170 25.99 2.87 2.73
N LEU A 171 25.06 3.80 2.96
CA LEU A 171 24.27 3.86 4.19
C LEU A 171 23.22 2.73 4.20
N PRO A 172 23.14 1.91 5.27
CA PRO A 172 22.06 0.96 5.42
C PRO A 172 20.75 1.72 5.70
N GLY A 173 19.70 1.42 4.93
CA GLY A 173 18.39 2.03 5.10
C GLY A 173 17.31 1.00 5.37
N TYR A 174 16.68 1.12 6.53
CA TYR A 174 15.38 0.50 6.83
C TYR A 174 14.38 1.60 7.12
N ASP A 175 13.10 1.32 6.88
CA ASP A 175 11.98 2.25 7.11
C ASP A 175 12.12 3.06 8.40
N PHE A 176 12.31 2.40 9.55
CA PHE A 176 12.40 3.08 10.85
C PHE A 176 13.53 4.11 10.90
N VAL A 177 14.71 3.77 10.39
CA VAL A 177 15.86 4.68 10.34
C VAL A 177 15.54 5.87 9.44
N VAL A 178 14.89 5.63 8.30
CA VAL A 178 14.52 6.69 7.35
C VAL A 178 13.41 7.59 7.90
N GLN A 179 12.44 7.05 8.65
CA GLN A 179 11.46 7.87 9.38
C GLN A 179 12.14 8.83 10.36
N ALA A 180 13.18 8.38 11.06
CA ALA A 180 13.96 9.22 11.97
C ALA A 180 14.75 10.30 11.23
N VAL A 181 15.59 9.92 10.26
CA VAL A 181 16.51 10.87 9.61
C VAL A 181 15.86 11.73 8.53
N GLY A 182 14.70 11.30 8.00
CA GLY A 182 13.93 12.04 7.00
C GLY A 182 12.89 12.99 7.59
N GLY A 183 12.88 13.20 8.91
CA GLY A 183 12.07 14.22 9.57
C GLY A 183 10.65 13.82 9.95
N LEU A 184 10.14 12.65 9.54
CA LEU A 184 8.77 12.22 9.87
C LEU A 184 8.55 12.09 11.38
N MET A 185 9.50 11.49 12.10
CA MET A 185 9.38 11.32 13.55
C MET A 185 9.37 12.66 14.28
N SER A 186 10.08 13.67 13.76
CA SER A 186 10.16 15.01 14.40
C SER A 186 8.81 15.73 14.47
N ILE A 187 7.87 15.37 13.58
CA ILE A 187 6.53 15.97 13.50
C ILE A 187 5.42 15.03 13.98
N THR A 188 5.78 13.83 14.45
CA THR A 188 4.83 12.77 14.81
C THR A 188 4.86 12.52 16.31
N GLY A 189 3.72 12.66 16.97
CA GLY A 189 3.55 12.47 18.41
C GLY A 189 2.89 13.68 19.07
N GLU A 190 2.85 13.66 20.40
CA GLU A 190 2.31 14.75 21.21
C GLU A 190 3.29 15.92 21.35
N ALA A 191 2.75 17.14 21.49
CA ALA A 191 3.57 18.32 21.73
C ALA A 191 4.37 18.18 23.03
N GLY A 192 5.69 18.39 22.95
CA GLY A 192 6.61 18.21 24.08
C GLY A 192 6.93 16.75 24.43
N GLY A 193 6.34 15.78 23.72
CA GLY A 193 6.66 14.36 23.85
C GLY A 193 7.89 13.92 23.03
N PRO A 194 8.36 12.69 23.22
CA PRO A 194 9.42 12.13 22.38
C PRO A 194 8.92 11.89 20.94
N PRO A 195 9.78 12.01 19.91
CA PRO A 195 9.45 11.65 18.53
C PRO A 195 8.93 10.21 18.40
N LEU A 196 7.82 10.03 17.67
CA LEU A 196 7.21 8.72 17.45
C LEU A 196 7.28 8.30 15.99
N LYS A 197 7.45 7.00 15.73
CA LYS A 197 7.32 6.42 14.39
C LYS A 197 5.85 6.17 14.04
N ALA A 198 5.56 6.06 12.75
CA ALA A 198 4.27 5.57 12.28
C ALA A 198 4.04 4.10 12.71
N GLY A 199 2.77 3.73 12.88
CA GLY A 199 2.35 2.37 13.28
C GLY A 199 2.60 1.29 12.21
N VAL A 200 2.99 1.68 11.00
CA VAL A 200 3.32 0.83 9.85
C VAL A 200 4.68 1.24 9.28
N ALA A 201 5.29 0.38 8.46
CA ALA A 201 6.46 0.72 7.65
C ALA A 201 6.07 1.68 6.51
N LEU A 202 5.70 2.91 6.87
CA LEU A 202 5.07 3.88 5.98
C LEU A 202 5.99 4.27 4.82
N VAL A 203 7.28 4.45 5.06
CA VAL A 203 8.24 4.85 4.04
C VAL A 203 8.45 3.74 3.02
N ASP A 204 8.48 2.48 3.46
CA ASP A 204 8.53 1.34 2.55
C ASP A 204 7.27 1.31 1.65
N VAL A 205 6.08 1.55 2.21
CA VAL A 205 4.81 1.57 1.46
C VAL A 205 4.77 2.72 0.45
N LEU A 206 5.23 3.93 0.84
CA LEU A 206 5.33 5.08 -0.05
C LEU A 206 6.31 4.80 -1.20
N THR A 207 7.47 4.26 -0.88
CA THR A 207 8.50 3.91 -1.87
C THR A 207 8.01 2.82 -2.83
N ALA A 208 7.24 1.85 -2.36
CA ALA A 208 6.63 0.85 -3.22
C ALA A 208 5.66 1.48 -4.24
N LYS A 209 4.89 2.49 -3.82
CA LYS A 209 3.99 3.24 -4.71
C LYS A 209 4.78 4.04 -5.74
N ASP A 210 5.84 4.75 -5.32
CA ASP A 210 6.70 5.52 -6.22
C ASP A 210 7.43 4.62 -7.23
N ALA A 211 7.92 3.45 -6.79
CA ALA A 211 8.53 2.44 -7.66
C ALA A 211 7.52 1.89 -8.67
N THR A 212 6.29 1.58 -8.24
CA THR A 212 5.23 1.14 -9.16
C THR A 212 4.93 2.20 -10.22
N VAL A 213 4.80 3.48 -9.83
CA VAL A 213 4.58 4.59 -10.77
C VAL A 213 5.76 4.73 -11.75
N GLY A 214 7.00 4.67 -11.25
CA GLY A 214 8.21 4.74 -12.08
C GLY A 214 8.29 3.60 -13.10
N ILE A 215 7.97 2.37 -12.68
CA ILE A 215 7.94 1.19 -13.55
C ILE A 215 6.87 1.34 -14.63
N LEU A 216 5.65 1.75 -14.27
CA LEU A 216 4.57 1.95 -15.25
C LEU A 216 4.92 3.03 -16.28
N ALA A 217 5.55 4.13 -15.84
CA ALA A 217 6.02 5.18 -16.73
C ALA A 217 7.14 4.67 -17.67
N ALA A 218 8.08 3.87 -17.16
CA ALA A 218 9.17 3.29 -17.93
C ALA A 218 8.67 2.23 -18.95
N LEU A 219 7.69 1.41 -18.57
CA LEU A 219 7.03 0.50 -19.50
C LEU A 219 6.32 1.27 -20.61
N ARG A 220 5.61 2.36 -20.27
CA ARG A 220 4.97 3.22 -21.25
C ARG A 220 5.96 3.91 -22.20
N HIS A 221 7.15 4.27 -21.70
CA HIS A 221 8.24 4.77 -22.52
C HIS A 221 8.72 3.69 -23.50
N ARG A 222 9.03 2.50 -22.98
CA ARG A 222 9.47 1.35 -23.76
C ARG A 222 8.49 0.95 -24.86
N ASP A 223 7.19 0.95 -24.59
CA ASP A 223 6.18 0.62 -25.61
C ASP A 223 6.22 1.59 -26.81
N ARG A 224 6.72 2.82 -26.60
CA ARG A 224 6.82 3.85 -27.64
C ARG A 224 8.17 3.87 -28.35
N THR A 225 9.25 3.50 -27.65
CA THR A 225 10.63 3.65 -28.16
C THR A 225 11.32 2.32 -28.45
N GLY A 226 10.84 1.22 -27.87
CA GLY A 226 11.54 -0.07 -27.81
C GLY A 226 12.62 -0.14 -26.72
N GLU A 227 12.87 0.95 -25.99
CA GLU A 227 13.97 1.06 -25.04
C GLU A 227 13.47 1.07 -23.58
N GLY A 228 14.08 0.24 -22.74
CA GLY A 228 13.91 0.27 -21.30
C GLY A 228 14.86 1.26 -20.63
N GLN A 229 14.67 1.48 -19.33
CA GLN A 229 15.45 2.46 -18.57
C GLN A 229 15.68 2.00 -17.13
N LEU A 230 16.63 2.66 -16.49
CA LEU A 230 16.83 2.56 -15.04
C LEU A 230 15.77 3.43 -14.33
N VAL A 231 15.11 2.86 -13.33
CA VAL A 231 14.20 3.53 -12.40
C VAL A 231 14.84 3.47 -11.02
N GLU A 232 15.38 4.59 -10.54
CA GLU A 232 15.96 4.70 -9.20
C GLU A 232 14.95 5.32 -8.24
N VAL A 233 14.61 4.60 -7.18
CA VAL A 233 13.75 5.10 -6.10
C VAL A 233 14.48 4.92 -4.77
N ASN A 234 14.34 5.87 -3.86
CA ASN A 234 14.94 5.74 -2.54
C ASN A 234 14.00 6.18 -1.43
N LEU A 235 14.10 5.49 -0.28
CA LEU A 235 13.24 5.68 0.88
C LEU A 235 13.20 7.15 1.33
N LEU A 236 14.35 7.82 1.40
CA LEU A 236 14.43 9.21 1.88
C LEU A 236 13.67 10.17 0.94
N SER A 237 13.85 10.05 -0.37
CA SER A 237 13.19 10.93 -1.34
C SER A 237 11.68 10.69 -1.40
N SER A 238 11.25 9.43 -1.37
CA SER A 238 9.83 9.07 -1.27
C SER A 238 9.19 9.67 -0.01
N LEU A 239 9.89 9.61 1.12
CA LEU A 239 9.43 10.23 2.37
C LEU A 239 9.33 11.74 2.24
N LEU A 240 10.39 12.42 1.81
CA LEU A 240 10.41 13.89 1.70
C LEU A 240 9.33 14.40 0.76
N GLY A 241 9.11 13.73 -0.37
CA GLY A 241 8.01 14.03 -1.29
C GLY A 241 6.63 13.86 -0.64
N SER A 242 6.51 12.92 0.29
CA SER A 242 5.26 12.60 1.02
C SER A 242 5.01 13.46 2.26
N LEU A 243 5.96 14.33 2.67
CA LEU A 243 5.74 15.29 3.76
C LEU A 243 4.92 16.53 3.34
N VAL A 244 4.71 16.70 2.03
CA VAL A 244 3.79 17.67 1.41
C VAL A 244 3.85 19.09 2.02
N ASN A 245 2.82 19.51 2.75
CA ASN A 245 2.70 20.85 3.33
C ASN A 245 3.71 21.11 4.46
N GLN A 246 4.18 20.08 5.15
CA GLN A 246 5.18 20.25 6.21
C GLN A 246 6.55 20.58 5.61
N ALA A 247 6.96 19.84 4.59
CA ALA A 247 8.18 20.14 3.83
C ALA A 247 8.06 21.52 3.15
N SER A 248 6.92 21.82 2.51
CA SER A 248 6.69 23.13 1.88
C SER A 248 6.70 24.27 2.90
N GLY A 249 6.17 24.06 4.10
CA GLY A 249 6.17 25.04 5.19
C GLY A 249 7.58 25.35 5.69
N HIS A 250 8.44 24.33 5.85
CA HIS A 250 9.84 24.52 6.16
C HIS A 250 10.55 25.30 5.03
N LEU A 251 10.40 24.88 3.78
CA LEU A 251 11.03 25.56 2.64
C LEU A 251 10.59 27.03 2.50
N ALA A 252 9.34 27.35 2.84
CA ALA A 252 8.80 28.70 2.77
C ALA A 252 9.25 29.61 3.94
N THR A 253 9.53 29.04 5.11
CA THR A 253 9.72 29.84 6.35
C THR A 253 11.07 29.65 7.03
N GLY A 254 11.83 28.61 6.67
CA GLY A 254 13.05 28.18 7.35
C GLY A 254 12.82 27.68 8.78
N ARG A 255 11.58 27.39 9.17
CA ARG A 255 11.22 26.92 10.52
C ARG A 255 10.73 25.49 10.48
N ASP A 256 11.26 24.67 11.37
CA ASP A 256 10.82 23.30 11.52
C ASP A 256 9.46 23.23 12.22
N PRO A 257 8.49 22.48 11.68
CA PRO A 257 7.30 22.10 12.44
C PRO A 257 7.68 21.15 13.60
N GLY A 258 6.88 21.17 14.66
CA GLY A 258 6.99 20.23 15.77
C GLY A 258 5.81 19.26 15.83
N PRO A 259 5.85 18.27 16.74
CA PRO A 259 4.73 17.36 16.96
C PRO A 259 3.55 18.11 17.61
N MET A 260 2.32 17.85 17.15
CA MET A 260 1.11 18.56 17.58
C MET A 260 -0.05 17.62 17.94
N GLY A 261 0.22 16.32 18.08
CA GLY A 261 -0.81 15.29 18.23
C GLY A 261 -1.70 15.23 16.98
N ASN A 262 -3.00 15.04 17.17
CA ASN A 262 -3.98 14.94 16.07
C ASN A 262 -4.40 16.31 15.47
N ARG A 263 -3.77 17.42 15.87
CA ARG A 263 -4.15 18.77 15.43
C ARG A 263 -3.62 19.08 14.04
N HIS A 264 -4.48 19.59 13.16
CA HIS A 264 -4.03 20.19 11.90
C HIS A 264 -3.38 21.56 12.15
N PRO A 265 -2.20 21.88 11.57
CA PRO A 265 -1.47 23.12 11.87
C PRO A 265 -2.22 24.40 11.47
N SER A 266 -3.08 24.34 10.44
CA SER A 266 -3.72 25.51 9.84
C SER A 266 -5.25 25.51 9.87
N ILE A 267 -5.88 24.49 10.47
CA ILE A 267 -7.34 24.31 10.43
C ILE A 267 -7.85 23.89 11.81
N ALA A 268 -8.96 24.48 12.27
CA ALA A 268 -9.63 24.13 13.52
C ALA A 268 -11.16 24.24 13.39
N PRO A 269 -11.96 23.37 14.03
CA PRO A 269 -11.54 22.12 14.64
C PRO A 269 -11.18 21.09 13.56
N TYR A 270 -9.95 20.59 13.62
CA TYR A 270 -9.44 19.50 12.78
C TYR A 270 -8.50 18.71 13.67
N GLU A 271 -9.10 17.88 14.52
CA GLU A 271 -8.46 17.09 15.56
C GLU A 271 -9.41 16.01 16.12
N THR A 272 -8.91 15.16 17.01
CA THR A 272 -9.74 14.27 17.83
C THR A 272 -10.24 15.02 19.06
N LEU A 273 -11.55 14.97 19.28
CA LEU A 273 -12.23 15.58 20.43
C LEU A 273 -12.81 14.48 21.32
N ALA A 274 -12.77 14.70 22.63
CA ALA A 274 -13.40 13.83 23.61
C ALA A 274 -14.94 13.84 23.48
N CYS A 275 -15.52 12.65 23.59
CA CYS A 275 -16.97 12.41 23.68
C CYS A 275 -17.24 11.50 24.87
N ARG A 276 -18.52 11.15 25.11
CA ARG A 276 -18.83 10.06 26.04
C ARG A 276 -18.19 8.76 25.54
N ASP A 277 -17.37 8.13 26.37
CA ASP A 277 -16.77 6.82 26.12
C ASP A 277 -15.87 6.71 24.87
N GLY A 278 -15.25 7.81 24.43
CA GLY A 278 -14.24 7.71 23.36
C GLY A 278 -13.86 9.03 22.71
N LEU A 279 -13.12 8.91 21.59
CA LEU A 279 -12.68 10.04 20.77
C LEU A 279 -13.45 10.08 19.45
N LEU A 280 -13.87 11.29 19.06
CA LEU A 280 -14.42 11.59 17.75
C LEU A 280 -13.40 12.40 16.96
N ALA A 281 -12.94 11.88 15.82
CA ALA A 281 -12.18 12.67 14.87
C ALA A 281 -13.15 13.65 14.18
N VAL A 282 -12.84 14.93 14.19
CA VAL A 282 -13.63 15.99 13.54
C VAL A 282 -12.73 16.72 12.55
N ALA A 283 -13.21 16.92 11.33
CA ALA A 283 -12.50 17.63 10.26
C ALA A 283 -13.39 18.73 9.65
N VAL A 284 -13.44 19.87 10.32
CA VAL A 284 -14.16 21.07 9.85
C VAL A 284 -13.19 21.96 9.07
N GLY A 285 -13.31 21.93 7.76
CA GLY A 285 -12.42 22.65 6.84
C GLY A 285 -12.81 24.10 6.54
N ASN A 286 -14.03 24.52 6.91
CA ASN A 286 -14.54 25.85 6.59
C ASN A 286 -15.62 26.32 7.57
N ASP A 287 -15.94 27.62 7.50
CA ASP A 287 -16.85 28.28 8.44
C ASP A 287 -18.30 27.80 8.30
N ARG A 288 -18.73 27.34 7.10
CA ARG A 288 -20.05 26.72 6.90
C ARG A 288 -20.18 25.43 7.69
N GLN A 289 -19.17 24.56 7.60
CA GLN A 289 -19.13 23.31 8.38
C GLN A 289 -19.03 23.59 9.88
N PHE A 290 -18.32 24.65 10.28
CA PHE A 290 -18.24 25.04 11.69
C PHE A 290 -19.59 25.45 12.25
N ARG A 291 -20.36 26.25 11.51
CA ARG A 291 -21.71 26.63 11.91
C ARG A 291 -22.65 25.42 12.01
N ALA A 292 -22.55 24.48 11.08
CA ALA A 292 -23.32 23.23 11.13
C ALA A 292 -22.95 22.41 12.38
N LEU A 293 -21.64 22.23 12.67
CA LEU A 293 -21.18 21.58 13.89
C LEU A 293 -21.74 22.24 15.15
N ALA A 294 -21.58 23.57 15.28
CA ALA A 294 -22.07 24.32 16.43
C ALA A 294 -23.59 24.18 16.62
N THR A 295 -24.35 24.17 15.52
CA THR A 295 -25.80 23.98 15.54
C THR A 295 -26.21 22.59 16.04
N GLU A 296 -25.58 21.53 15.53
CA GLU A 296 -25.87 20.14 15.94
C GLU A 296 -25.45 19.86 17.39
N LEU A 297 -24.44 20.59 17.89
CA LEU A 297 -24.03 20.54 19.30
C LEU A 297 -24.93 21.39 20.22
N GLY A 298 -25.94 22.09 19.67
CA GLY A 298 -26.86 22.91 20.46
C GLY A 298 -26.28 24.26 20.93
N VAL A 299 -25.15 24.69 20.36
CA VAL A 299 -24.45 25.94 20.68
C VAL A 299 -24.21 26.81 19.42
N PRO A 300 -25.25 27.12 18.62
CA PRO A 300 -25.09 27.83 17.34
C PRO A 300 -24.39 29.20 17.48
N GLU A 301 -24.51 29.86 18.63
CA GLU A 301 -23.86 31.12 18.96
C GLU A 301 -22.33 31.05 18.92
N LEU A 302 -21.74 29.86 19.10
CA LEU A 302 -20.30 29.64 19.01
C LEU A 302 -19.77 30.00 17.61
N ALA A 303 -20.60 29.88 16.57
CA ALA A 303 -20.26 30.25 15.20
C ALA A 303 -20.18 31.77 14.96
N ASP A 304 -20.79 32.57 15.86
CA ASP A 304 -20.82 34.02 15.79
C ASP A 304 -19.89 34.69 16.81
N ASP A 305 -19.28 33.91 17.73
CA ASP A 305 -18.24 34.39 18.64
C ASP A 305 -17.02 34.88 17.84
N ALA A 306 -16.56 36.10 18.15
CA ALA A 306 -15.41 36.72 17.49
C ALA A 306 -14.12 35.88 17.58
N ARG A 307 -14.00 35.00 18.57
CA ARG A 307 -12.88 34.05 18.72
C ARG A 307 -12.94 32.90 17.71
N PHE A 308 -14.12 32.56 17.19
CA PHE A 308 -14.34 31.33 16.41
C PHE A 308 -14.99 31.53 15.03
N ALA A 309 -15.44 32.74 14.72
CA ALA A 309 -16.16 33.05 13.50
C ALA A 309 -15.41 32.64 12.20
N ARG A 310 -14.09 32.81 12.17
CA ARG A 310 -13.25 32.43 11.02
C ARG A 310 -12.22 31.37 11.41
N ASN A 311 -11.81 30.55 10.45
CA ASN A 311 -10.80 29.50 10.68
C ASN A 311 -9.53 29.98 11.37
N GLN A 312 -8.95 31.11 10.94
CA GLN A 312 -7.72 31.63 11.56
C GLN A 312 -7.92 32.02 13.04
N ASP A 313 -9.11 32.48 13.39
CA ASP A 313 -9.45 32.85 14.75
C ASP A 313 -9.62 31.56 15.58
N ARG A 314 -10.30 30.53 15.04
CA ARG A 314 -10.38 29.18 15.64
C ARG A 314 -9.02 28.55 15.89
N VAL A 315 -8.08 28.69 14.95
CA VAL A 315 -6.71 28.18 15.10
C VAL A 315 -5.99 28.92 16.24
N ARG A 316 -6.13 30.25 16.33
CA ARG A 316 -5.53 31.07 17.39
C ARG A 316 -6.11 30.75 18.77
N HIS A 317 -7.41 30.47 18.84
CA HIS A 317 -8.15 30.20 20.07
C HIS A 317 -8.50 28.71 20.26
N ARG A 318 -7.67 27.80 19.72
CA ARG A 318 -7.97 26.36 19.67
C ARG A 318 -8.26 25.76 21.04
N GLY A 319 -7.48 26.12 22.07
CA GLY A 319 -7.69 25.58 23.42
C GLY A 319 -9.10 25.87 23.95
N ASP A 320 -9.54 27.12 23.83
CA ASP A 320 -10.88 27.56 24.23
C ASP A 320 -11.95 26.89 23.38
N LEU A 321 -11.72 26.75 22.07
CA LEU A 321 -12.65 26.11 21.14
C LEU A 321 -12.85 24.63 21.49
N VAL A 322 -11.76 23.89 21.71
CA VAL A 322 -11.80 22.46 22.05
C VAL A 322 -12.57 22.26 23.35
N ALA A 323 -12.29 23.05 24.38
CA ALA A 323 -13.03 22.97 25.65
C ALA A 323 -14.54 23.18 25.47
N ALA A 324 -14.94 24.19 24.68
CA ALA A 324 -16.35 24.47 24.42
C ALA A 324 -17.05 23.35 23.60
N LEU A 325 -16.34 22.74 22.64
CA LEU A 325 -16.87 21.63 21.84
C LEU A 325 -16.98 20.35 22.66
N GLU A 326 -15.94 20.01 23.43
CA GLU A 326 -15.89 18.78 24.24
C GLU A 326 -16.93 18.77 25.37
N GLU A 327 -17.27 19.94 25.93
CA GLU A 327 -18.37 20.08 26.89
C GLU A 327 -19.70 19.55 26.30
N GLN A 328 -20.00 19.89 25.05
CA GLN A 328 -21.22 19.44 24.38
C GLN A 328 -21.10 18.00 23.88
N LEU A 329 -19.94 17.63 23.34
CA LEU A 329 -19.68 16.28 22.84
C LEU A 329 -19.76 15.21 23.94
N ALA A 330 -19.57 15.57 25.21
CA ALA A 330 -19.76 14.67 26.36
C ALA A 330 -21.19 14.13 26.50
N ALA A 331 -22.18 14.73 25.83
CA ALA A 331 -23.58 14.28 25.89
C ALA A 331 -23.85 12.97 25.13
N ASP A 332 -22.98 12.55 24.21
CA ASP A 332 -23.16 11.32 23.44
C ASP A 332 -21.85 10.62 23.04
N THR A 333 -21.95 9.40 22.50
CA THR A 333 -20.80 8.62 22.04
C THR A 333 -20.30 9.08 20.66
N PRO A 334 -19.05 8.74 20.28
CA PRO A 334 -18.54 9.01 18.94
C PRO A 334 -19.47 8.50 17.82
N GLN A 335 -20.08 7.33 17.99
CA GLN A 335 -20.99 6.75 16.98
C GLN A 335 -22.26 7.58 16.85
N GLY A 336 -22.89 7.95 17.97
CA GLY A 336 -24.10 8.79 17.95
C GLY A 336 -23.86 10.17 17.34
N TRP A 337 -22.70 10.78 17.65
CA TRP A 337 -22.30 12.03 17.00
C TRP A 337 -22.00 11.86 15.52
N THR A 338 -21.36 10.77 15.11
CA THR A 338 -21.07 10.49 13.69
C THR A 338 -22.35 10.44 12.86
N GLU A 339 -23.42 9.85 13.38
CA GLU A 339 -24.72 9.79 12.70
C GLU A 339 -25.34 11.18 12.55
N ARG A 340 -25.41 11.98 13.63
CA ARG A 340 -26.01 13.32 13.62
C ARG A 340 -25.22 14.31 12.76
N LEU A 341 -23.92 14.41 13.00
CA LEU A 341 -23.02 15.32 12.29
C LEU A 341 -22.86 14.92 10.82
N GLY A 342 -22.88 13.61 10.52
CA GLY A 342 -22.90 13.11 9.15
C GLY A 342 -24.14 13.56 8.38
N ALA A 343 -25.34 13.53 9.01
CA ALA A 343 -26.57 14.05 8.41
C ALA A 343 -26.50 15.56 8.10
N ALA A 344 -25.73 16.31 8.90
CA ALA A 344 -25.44 17.73 8.69
C ALA A 344 -24.25 18.00 7.75
N SER A 345 -23.69 16.98 7.09
CA SER A 345 -22.51 17.10 6.20
C SER A 345 -21.26 17.66 6.90
N VAL A 346 -21.10 17.38 8.20
CA VAL A 346 -19.89 17.67 8.97
C VAL A 346 -19.00 16.43 8.99
N PRO A 347 -17.79 16.47 8.38
CA PRO A 347 -16.89 15.32 8.36
C PRO A 347 -16.41 14.94 9.75
N CYS A 348 -16.78 13.74 10.21
CA CYS A 348 -16.34 13.17 11.47
C CYS A 348 -16.42 11.64 11.47
N GLY A 349 -15.82 11.01 12.48
CA GLY A 349 -15.92 9.56 12.69
C GLY A 349 -15.16 9.09 13.93
N PRO A 350 -15.46 7.88 14.44
CA PRO A 350 -14.73 7.31 15.56
C PRO A 350 -13.29 6.94 15.17
N VAL A 351 -12.39 6.93 16.15
CA VAL A 351 -11.05 6.34 15.98
C VAL A 351 -11.17 4.81 16.06
N ASN A 352 -11.17 4.15 14.91
CA ASN A 352 -11.36 2.70 14.81
C ASN A 352 -10.09 1.89 15.07
N SER A 353 -10.24 0.72 15.67
CA SER A 353 -9.27 -0.37 15.59
C SER A 353 -9.22 -0.97 14.17
N LEU A 354 -8.20 -1.79 13.87
CA LEU A 354 -8.10 -2.45 12.56
C LEU A 354 -9.32 -3.32 12.23
N SER A 355 -9.85 -4.07 13.20
CA SER A 355 -11.04 -4.91 12.98
C SER A 355 -12.28 -4.07 12.70
N GLN A 356 -12.45 -2.96 13.41
CA GLN A 356 -13.54 -2.00 13.17
C GLN A 356 -13.42 -1.31 11.81
N ALA A 357 -12.20 -0.98 11.37
CA ALA A 357 -11.95 -0.39 10.06
C ALA A 357 -12.27 -1.37 8.91
N LEU A 358 -11.88 -2.64 9.04
CA LEU A 358 -12.25 -3.69 8.08
C LEU A 358 -13.77 -3.87 8.00
N GLU A 359 -14.44 -3.86 9.15
CA GLU A 359 -15.89 -3.99 9.19
C GLU A 359 -16.61 -2.77 8.59
N LEU A 360 -16.11 -1.56 8.85
CA LEU A 360 -16.61 -0.35 8.19
C LEU A 360 -16.49 -0.47 6.66
N ALA A 361 -15.33 -0.89 6.16
CA ALA A 361 -15.13 -1.07 4.73
C ALA A 361 -16.08 -2.11 4.11
N ARG A 362 -16.40 -3.21 4.83
CA ARG A 362 -17.44 -4.17 4.39
C ARG A 362 -18.82 -3.53 4.32
N ARG A 363 -19.24 -2.82 5.37
CA ARG A 363 -20.56 -2.13 5.39
C ARG A 363 -20.70 -1.09 4.29
N LEU A 364 -19.58 -0.47 3.88
CA LEU A 364 -19.53 0.49 2.77
C LEU A 364 -19.46 -0.18 1.39
N GLY A 365 -19.47 -1.52 1.29
CA GLY A 365 -19.39 -2.24 0.02
C GLY A 365 -18.02 -2.15 -0.65
N LEU A 366 -16.94 -1.96 0.12
CA LEU A 366 -15.58 -1.83 -0.41
C LEU A 366 -14.85 -3.16 -0.54
N ASP A 367 -15.39 -4.27 0.00
CA ASP A 367 -14.81 -5.62 -0.05
C ASP A 367 -13.30 -5.65 0.29
N PRO A 368 -12.91 -5.22 1.50
CA PRO A 368 -11.52 -4.92 1.84
C PRO A 368 -10.59 -6.15 1.91
N VAL A 369 -11.14 -7.36 1.81
CA VAL A 369 -10.43 -8.63 2.01
C VAL A 369 -10.71 -9.55 0.84
N VAL A 370 -9.67 -10.20 0.34
CA VAL A 370 -9.72 -11.14 -0.79
C VAL A 370 -9.14 -12.50 -0.38
N PRO A 371 -9.82 -13.63 -0.68
CA PRO A 371 -9.22 -14.95 -0.53
C PRO A 371 -8.12 -15.14 -1.59
N VAL A 372 -7.03 -15.80 -1.19
CA VAL A 372 -5.90 -16.07 -2.09
C VAL A 372 -5.65 -17.55 -2.33
N GLY A 373 -6.46 -18.43 -1.74
CA GLY A 373 -6.34 -19.88 -1.88
C GLY A 373 -6.97 -20.60 -0.69
N GLU A 374 -7.34 -21.86 -0.89
CA GLU A 374 -7.89 -22.69 0.19
C GLU A 374 -6.83 -22.93 1.28
N GLY A 375 -7.24 -22.88 2.55
CA GLY A 375 -6.34 -23.04 3.70
C GLY A 375 -5.36 -21.89 3.94
N ARG A 376 -5.38 -20.84 3.11
CA ARG A 376 -4.52 -19.64 3.26
C ARG A 376 -5.26 -18.52 3.97
N ILE A 377 -4.52 -17.68 4.69
CA ILE A 377 -5.10 -16.47 5.28
C ILE A 377 -5.59 -15.55 4.15
N ALA A 378 -6.76 -14.96 4.34
CA ALA A 378 -7.24 -13.93 3.42
C ALA A 378 -6.36 -12.68 3.55
N GLN A 379 -6.23 -11.92 2.46
CA GLN A 379 -5.37 -10.74 2.39
C GLN A 379 -6.17 -9.47 2.12
N ILE A 380 -5.56 -8.30 2.35
CA ILE A 380 -6.18 -7.02 1.97
C ILE A 380 -6.32 -6.93 0.45
N ALA A 381 -7.52 -6.68 -0.04
CA ALA A 381 -7.79 -6.56 -1.47
C ALA A 381 -7.01 -5.39 -2.10
N SER A 382 -6.75 -5.47 -3.41
CA SER A 382 -6.17 -4.33 -4.14
C SER A 382 -7.07 -3.10 -4.00
N PRO A 383 -6.53 -1.91 -3.72
CA PRO A 383 -7.33 -0.69 -3.65
C PRO A 383 -7.76 -0.18 -5.04
N LEU A 384 -7.31 -0.83 -6.12
CA LEU A 384 -7.59 -0.40 -7.50
C LEU A 384 -8.87 -1.05 -8.03
N ARG A 385 -9.79 -0.22 -8.54
CA ARG A 385 -10.99 -0.64 -9.29
C ARG A 385 -10.91 -0.04 -10.69
N LEU A 386 -10.48 -0.85 -11.65
CA LEU A 386 -10.31 -0.45 -13.06
C LEU A 386 -11.51 -0.95 -13.87
N SER A 387 -12.16 -0.05 -14.61
CA SER A 387 -13.41 -0.35 -15.33
C SER A 387 -13.22 -1.20 -16.59
N GLY A 388 -12.09 -1.05 -17.28
CA GLY A 388 -11.79 -1.78 -18.53
C GLY A 388 -10.86 -2.98 -18.35
N THR A 389 -10.01 -2.95 -17.33
CA THR A 389 -9.00 -3.99 -17.04
C THR A 389 -8.97 -4.27 -15.53
N PRO A 390 -10.01 -4.90 -14.96
CA PRO A 390 -10.06 -5.19 -13.52
C PRO A 390 -8.79 -5.89 -13.04
N VAL A 391 -8.44 -5.69 -11.77
CA VAL A 391 -7.29 -6.37 -11.15
C VAL A 391 -7.46 -7.89 -11.26
N ALA A 392 -6.34 -8.59 -11.44
CA ALA A 392 -6.31 -10.04 -11.53
C ALA A 392 -6.75 -10.67 -10.20
N THR A 393 -7.46 -11.80 -10.27
CA THR A 393 -7.77 -12.60 -9.07
C THR A 393 -6.45 -13.07 -8.45
N PRO A 394 -6.15 -12.71 -7.20
CA PRO A 394 -4.89 -13.05 -6.59
C PRO A 394 -4.82 -14.53 -6.22
N PHE A 395 -3.61 -15.07 -6.20
CA PHE A 395 -3.32 -16.39 -5.63
C PHE A 395 -2.27 -16.27 -4.54
N ALA A 396 -2.12 -17.36 -3.79
CA ALA A 396 -1.39 -17.33 -2.54
C ALA A 396 0.11 -17.06 -2.75
N PRO A 397 0.77 -16.39 -1.81
CA PRO A 397 2.22 -16.26 -1.80
C PRO A 397 2.93 -17.61 -1.91
N PRO A 398 4.02 -17.71 -2.68
CA PRO A 398 4.64 -18.99 -2.97
C PRO A 398 5.38 -19.54 -1.75
N ARG A 399 5.34 -20.86 -1.58
CA ARG A 399 6.33 -21.53 -0.71
C ARG A 399 7.73 -21.32 -1.27
N LEU A 400 8.74 -21.43 -0.41
CA LEU A 400 10.13 -21.28 -0.86
C LEU A 400 10.42 -22.33 -1.95
N ASP A 401 10.90 -21.84 -3.09
CA ASP A 401 11.22 -22.65 -4.28
C ASP A 401 10.07 -23.49 -4.86
N GLU A 402 8.81 -23.12 -4.58
CA GLU A 402 7.64 -23.88 -5.02
C GLU A 402 7.59 -24.15 -6.53
N HIS A 403 8.13 -23.23 -7.33
CA HIS A 403 8.12 -23.32 -8.79
C HIS A 403 9.51 -23.61 -9.37
N GLY A 404 10.50 -23.93 -8.51
CA GLY A 404 11.92 -24.03 -8.85
C GLY A 404 12.20 -24.92 -10.04
N THR A 405 11.75 -26.18 -10.00
CA THR A 405 12.00 -27.17 -11.07
C THR A 405 11.49 -26.72 -12.44
N ALA A 406 10.24 -26.24 -12.51
CA ALA A 406 9.63 -25.81 -13.75
C ALA A 406 10.32 -24.56 -14.31
N LEU A 407 10.65 -23.59 -13.44
CA LEU A 407 11.31 -22.35 -13.83
C LEU A 407 12.76 -22.59 -14.27
N ARG A 408 13.52 -23.44 -13.58
CA ARG A 408 14.89 -23.82 -13.98
C ARG A 408 14.91 -24.52 -15.34
N THR A 409 13.96 -25.41 -15.59
CA THR A 409 13.78 -26.06 -16.90
C THR A 409 13.46 -25.05 -18.00
N TRP A 410 12.60 -24.08 -17.71
CA TRP A 410 12.28 -23.01 -18.66
C TRP A 410 13.49 -22.12 -18.96
N LEU A 411 14.26 -21.73 -17.93
CA LEU A 411 15.44 -20.88 -18.07
C LEU A 411 16.58 -21.58 -18.83
N SER A 412 16.74 -22.90 -18.72
CA SER A 412 17.73 -23.65 -19.50
C SER A 412 17.27 -24.01 -20.91
N GLY A 413 15.97 -23.84 -21.20
CA GLY A 413 15.39 -24.10 -22.52
C GLY A 413 15.53 -22.93 -23.50
N PRO A 414 15.02 -23.08 -24.73
CA PRO A 414 15.05 -22.04 -25.77
C PRO A 414 14.46 -20.71 -25.33
N VAL A 415 14.96 -19.61 -25.88
CA VAL A 415 14.56 -18.23 -25.51
C VAL A 415 13.09 -17.94 -25.80
N ASP A 416 12.53 -18.55 -26.84
CA ASP A 416 11.15 -18.43 -27.27
C ASP A 416 10.19 -19.39 -26.56
N GLN A 417 10.70 -20.23 -25.66
CA GLN A 417 9.87 -21.13 -24.87
C GLN A 417 8.92 -20.31 -23.98
N PRO A 418 7.59 -20.54 -24.06
CA PRO A 418 6.64 -19.83 -23.21
C PRO A 418 6.88 -20.17 -21.74
N LEU A 419 6.61 -19.21 -20.86
CA LEU A 419 6.67 -19.43 -19.43
C LEU A 419 5.73 -20.59 -19.04
N PRO A 420 6.18 -21.57 -18.23
CA PRO A 420 5.34 -22.70 -17.86
C PRO A 420 4.07 -22.20 -17.15
N PRO A 421 2.89 -22.79 -17.44
CA PRO A 421 1.63 -22.34 -16.86
C PRO A 421 1.66 -22.43 -15.34
N ARG A 422 0.82 -21.63 -14.69
CA ARG A 422 0.55 -21.72 -13.25
C ARG A 422 -0.17 -23.05 -13.01
N MET A 423 0.44 -23.99 -12.27
CA MET A 423 -0.15 -25.29 -11.95
C MET A 423 -1.24 -25.17 -10.89
#